data_AF-A0A4Q5UJC7-F1
#
_entry.id   AF-A0A4Q5UJC7-F1
#
_cell.length_a   1.000
_cell.length_b   1.000
_cell.length_c   1.000
_cell.angle_alpha   90.00
_cell.angle_beta   90.00
_cell.angle_gamma   90.00
#
_symmetry.space_group_name_H-M   'P 1'
#
loop_
_entity.id
_entity.type
_entity.pdbx_description
1 polymer ?
#
loop_
_entity_poly.entity_id
_entity_poly.type
_entity_poly.pdbx_seq_one_letter_code
_entity_poly.pdbx_strand_id
1 'polypeptide(L)'
;LETVVATNDKKRFAFNDDHSRIRASQGHSITVDLALEPQVPPEFLLHGTVAEAISEIQKSGLLKMSRQYVHLSEDEETAKKVGGRRGKPILLQIKASEMYEKGYPFFLSANGVWLTHEVPPAFIIFPS
;
A
#
# COMPACT_ATOMS: atom_id res chain seq x y z
N LEU A 1 -17.45 7.73 -32.34
CA LEU A 1 -17.30 7.34 -30.92
C LEU A 1 -16.13 8.13 -30.34
N GLU A 2 -16.26 9.44 -30.42
CA GLU A 2 -15.32 10.42 -29.91
C GLU A 2 -15.87 10.95 -28.59
N THR A 3 -14.99 11.40 -27.70
CA THR A 3 -15.26 12.11 -26.44
C THR A 3 -15.30 11.24 -25.18
N VAL A 4 -14.13 10.82 -24.67
CA VAL A 4 -13.75 10.95 -23.23
C VAL A 4 -12.21 10.89 -23.11
N VAL A 5 -11.50 11.92 -23.57
CA VAL A 5 -10.04 12.08 -23.38
C VAL A 5 -9.70 13.21 -22.40
N ALA A 6 -10.68 13.86 -21.77
CA ALA A 6 -10.44 15.16 -21.11
C ALA A 6 -10.30 15.16 -19.57
N THR A 7 -10.46 14.05 -18.84
CA THR A 7 -10.40 14.09 -17.36
C THR A 7 -9.81 12.82 -16.73
N ASN A 8 -8.49 12.64 -16.80
CA ASN A 8 -7.84 11.79 -15.79
C ASN A 8 -6.43 12.28 -15.46
N ASP A 9 -6.38 13.03 -14.37
CA ASP A 9 -5.25 13.75 -13.83
C ASP A 9 -4.30 12.84 -13.04
N LYS A 10 -3.84 11.75 -13.66
CA LYS A 10 -2.75 10.92 -13.12
C LYS A 10 -1.88 10.44 -14.27
N LYS A 11 -0.69 11.06 -14.37
CA LYS A 11 0.47 10.64 -15.18
C LYS A 11 0.77 9.14 -14.95
N ARG A 12 0.12 8.24 -15.70
CA ARG A 12 0.27 6.77 -15.58
C ARG A 12 1.19 6.16 -16.62
N PHE A 13 1.96 6.98 -17.34
CA PHE A 13 2.83 6.51 -18.39
C PHE A 13 4.19 7.18 -18.27
N ALA A 14 5.21 6.40 -17.90
CA ALA A 14 6.59 6.71 -18.19
C ALA A 14 6.99 5.83 -19.37
N PHE A 15 7.47 6.44 -20.44
CA PHE A 15 8.05 5.75 -21.60
C PHE A 15 9.49 5.36 -21.27
N ASN A 16 9.98 4.23 -21.81
CA ASN A 16 11.41 3.99 -21.94
C ASN A 16 11.89 4.62 -23.26
N ASP A 17 13.13 5.11 -23.29
CA ASP A 17 13.73 5.89 -24.38
C ASP A 17 13.78 5.21 -25.77
N ASP A 18 13.48 3.92 -25.86
CA ASP A 18 13.60 3.15 -27.12
C ASP A 18 12.26 2.78 -27.78
N HIS A 19 11.14 3.38 -27.34
CA HIS A 19 9.82 3.37 -28.02
C HIS A 19 9.25 2.01 -28.52
N SER A 20 9.82 0.87 -28.12
CA SER A 20 9.52 -0.43 -28.72
C SER A 20 8.48 -1.24 -27.97
N ARG A 21 8.05 -0.81 -26.77
CA ARG A 21 7.06 -1.57 -25.95
C ARG A 21 6.13 -0.67 -25.15
N ILE A 22 4.82 -0.96 -25.24
CA ILE A 22 3.77 -0.35 -24.41
C ILE A 22 3.57 -1.26 -23.19
N ARG A 23 3.75 -0.72 -21.96
CA ARG A 23 3.45 -1.43 -20.72
C ARG A 23 2.07 -1.02 -20.20
N ALA A 24 1.14 -1.96 -20.13
CA ALA A 24 -0.13 -1.78 -19.44
C ALA A 24 0.10 -1.75 -17.91
N SER A 25 -0.49 -0.75 -17.23
CA SER A 25 -0.36 -0.53 -15.79
C SER A 25 -1.62 -0.95 -15.00
N GLN A 26 -2.25 -2.07 -15.39
CA GLN A 26 -3.25 -2.78 -14.58
C GLN A 26 -3.30 -4.28 -14.90
N GLY A 27 -3.33 -5.09 -13.85
CA GLY A 27 -3.99 -6.40 -13.88
C GLY A 27 -3.15 -7.62 -14.24
N HIS A 28 -1.94 -7.79 -13.70
CA HIS A 28 -1.38 -9.15 -13.58
C HIS A 28 -0.54 -9.28 -12.31
N SER A 29 -0.77 -10.38 -11.59
CA SER A 29 0.04 -10.90 -10.47
C SER A 29 1.42 -11.36 -10.94
N ILE A 30 2.12 -10.54 -11.73
CA ILE A 30 3.51 -10.78 -12.09
C ILE A 30 4.29 -10.26 -10.90
N THR A 31 4.96 -11.15 -10.15
CA THR A 31 6.00 -10.81 -9.17
C THR A 31 6.96 -9.85 -9.86
N VAL A 32 6.65 -8.55 -9.78
CA VAL A 32 7.59 -7.55 -10.19
C VAL A 32 8.44 -7.52 -8.96
N ASP A 33 9.58 -8.18 -9.06
CA ASP A 33 10.71 -7.88 -8.21
C ASP A 33 11.04 -6.42 -8.52
N LEU A 34 10.23 -5.51 -7.97
CA LEU A 34 10.59 -4.11 -7.92
C LEU A 34 11.85 -4.21 -7.08
N ALA A 35 13.01 -4.03 -7.70
CA ALA A 35 14.31 -3.95 -7.05
C ALA A 35 14.32 -2.71 -6.13
N LEU A 36 13.41 -2.69 -5.17
CA LEU A 36 13.25 -1.69 -4.16
C LEU A 36 14.22 -2.09 -3.08
N GLU A 37 15.19 -1.22 -2.87
CA GLU A 37 16.06 -1.36 -1.73
C GLU A 37 15.23 -1.13 -0.46
N PRO A 38 15.40 -1.97 0.58
CA PRO A 38 14.77 -1.74 1.87
C PRO A 38 15.11 -0.34 2.39
N GLN A 39 14.10 0.37 2.88
CA GLN A 39 14.23 1.71 3.45
C GLN A 39 13.77 1.72 4.91
N VAL A 40 14.39 2.60 5.71
CA VAL A 40 14.00 2.83 7.10
C VAL A 40 12.64 3.56 7.09
N PRO A 41 11.57 2.96 7.66
CA PRO A 41 10.27 3.61 7.74
C PRO A 41 10.22 4.68 8.84
N PRO A 42 9.19 5.56 8.83
CA PRO A 42 8.90 6.41 9.98
C PRO A 42 8.47 5.58 11.20
N GLU A 43 8.32 6.24 12.36
CA GLU A 43 7.90 5.57 13.60
C GLU A 43 6.56 4.83 13.42
N PHE A 44 5.61 5.50 12.78
CA PHE A 44 4.28 4.97 12.52
C PHE A 44 3.88 5.10 11.06
N LEU A 45 3.15 4.09 10.59
CA LEU A 45 2.44 4.10 9.31
C LEU A 45 0.97 3.73 9.54
N LEU A 46 0.13 3.97 8.53
CA LEU A 46 -1.31 3.80 8.61
C LEU A 46 -1.80 2.80 7.57
N HIS A 47 -2.78 2.00 7.98
CA HIS A 47 -3.52 1.12 7.09
C HIS A 47 -5.03 1.36 7.23
N GLY A 48 -5.68 1.74 6.13
CA GLY A 48 -7.13 1.89 6.08
C GLY A 48 -7.80 0.55 5.79
N THR A 49 -8.69 0.11 6.70
CA THR A 49 -9.48 -1.12 6.56
C THR A 49 -10.97 -0.86 6.87
N VAL A 50 -11.78 -1.93 6.83
CA VAL A 50 -13.21 -1.92 7.17
C VAL A 50 -13.47 -2.72 8.45
N ALA A 51 -14.55 -2.39 9.16
CA ALA A 51 -14.93 -3.02 10.44
C ALA A 51 -14.97 -4.55 10.36
N GLU A 52 -15.51 -5.08 9.26
CA GLU A 52 -15.66 -6.53 9.02
C GLU A 52 -14.30 -7.27 9.00
N ALA A 53 -13.22 -6.58 8.61
CA ALA A 53 -11.89 -7.17 8.53
C ALA A 53 -11.12 -7.14 9.86
N ILE A 54 -11.57 -6.35 10.86
CA ILE A 54 -10.84 -6.14 12.11
C ILE A 54 -10.62 -7.44 12.87
N SER A 55 -11.67 -8.26 13.02
CA SER A 55 -11.60 -9.52 13.76
C SER A 55 -10.61 -10.52 13.15
N GLU A 56 -10.41 -10.47 11.83
CA GLU A 56 -9.44 -11.30 11.14
C GLU A 56 -8.02 -10.72 11.30
N ILE A 57 -7.86 -9.41 11.11
CA ILE A 57 -6.59 -8.71 11.28
C ILE A 57 -6.03 -8.85 12.71
N GLN A 58 -6.89 -8.91 13.72
CA GLN A 58 -6.48 -9.19 15.10
C GLN A 58 -5.85 -10.58 15.27
N LYS A 59 -6.25 -11.56 14.45
CA LYS A 59 -5.74 -12.93 14.52
C LYS A 59 -4.51 -13.13 13.64
N SER A 60 -4.58 -12.69 12.39
CA SER A 60 -3.59 -13.01 11.35
C SER A 60 -2.69 -11.83 10.97
N GLY A 61 -2.99 -10.61 11.43
CA GLY A 61 -2.27 -9.40 11.08
C GLY A 61 -2.70 -8.86 9.71
N LEU A 62 -1.88 -7.99 9.11
CA LEU A 62 -2.10 -7.56 7.72
C LEU A 62 -1.33 -8.47 6.79
N LEU A 63 -2.06 -9.14 5.91
CA LEU A 63 -1.52 -9.96 4.84
C LEU A 63 -1.68 -9.24 3.50
N LYS A 64 -0.75 -9.49 2.57
CA LYS A 64 -0.79 -8.97 1.21
C LYS A 64 -2.00 -9.43 0.38
N MET A 65 -2.72 -10.46 0.83
CA MET A 65 -3.88 -11.05 0.13
C MET A 65 -3.55 -11.32 -1.35
N SER A 66 -4.33 -10.78 -2.31
CA SER A 66 -4.09 -10.91 -3.75
C SER A 66 -2.97 -10.00 -4.29
N ARG A 67 -2.37 -9.16 -3.43
CA ARG A 67 -1.28 -8.24 -3.79
C ARG A 67 0.09 -8.85 -3.42
N GLN A 68 1.15 -8.18 -3.86
CA GLN A 68 2.52 -8.58 -3.55
C GLN A 68 3.02 -8.05 -2.20
N TYR A 69 2.47 -6.94 -1.74
CA TYR A 69 2.86 -6.27 -0.50
C TYR A 69 1.63 -5.70 0.20
N VAL A 70 1.70 -5.61 1.52
CA VAL A 70 0.83 -4.75 2.33
C VAL A 70 1.17 -3.30 1.98
N HIS A 71 0.13 -2.51 1.73
CA HIS A 71 0.28 -1.08 1.42
C HIS A 71 -0.04 -0.26 2.66
N LEU A 72 0.85 0.67 2.96
CA LEU A 72 0.82 1.55 4.11
C LEU A 72 0.98 3.00 3.65
N SER A 73 0.41 3.92 4.42
CA SER A 73 0.45 5.36 4.16
C SER A 73 1.02 6.08 5.37
N GLU A 74 1.81 7.13 5.15
CA GLU A 74 2.22 8.03 6.23
C GLU A 74 1.10 9.03 6.57
N ASP A 75 0.25 9.37 5.60
CA ASP A 75 -0.80 10.37 5.72
C ASP A 75 -2.18 9.77 6.01
N GLU A 76 -2.83 10.27 7.08
CA GLU A 76 -4.19 9.92 7.47
C GLU A 76 -5.22 10.25 6.38
N GLU A 77 -5.06 11.37 5.66
CA GLU A 77 -6.01 11.79 4.63
C GLU A 77 -6.00 10.78 3.47
N THR A 78 -4.80 10.38 3.05
CA THR A 78 -4.59 9.31 2.06
C THR A 78 -5.17 7.98 2.54
N ALA A 79 -4.93 7.59 3.80
CA ALA A 79 -5.47 6.34 4.35
C ALA A 79 -7.01 6.34 4.42
N LYS A 80 -7.62 7.46 4.84
CA LYS A 80 -9.09 7.65 4.84
C LYS A 80 -9.66 7.60 3.43
N LYS A 81 -9.03 8.24 2.45
CA LYS A 81 -9.48 8.26 1.05
C LYS A 81 -9.40 6.89 0.37
N VAL A 82 -8.39 6.09 0.71
CA VAL A 82 -8.22 4.72 0.17
C VAL A 82 -9.23 3.76 0.81
N GLY A 83 -9.41 3.81 2.13
CA GLY A 83 -10.38 2.96 2.83
C GLY A 83 -11.85 3.39 2.63
N GLY A 84 -12.09 4.67 2.34
CA GLY A 84 -13.44 5.26 2.24
C GLY A 84 -14.27 4.83 1.03
N ARG A 85 -13.71 4.05 0.10
CA ARG A 85 -14.42 3.60 -1.11
C ARG A 85 -15.50 2.56 -0.85
N ARG A 86 -15.54 2.00 0.36
CA ARG A 86 -16.45 0.90 0.76
C ARG A 86 -17.24 1.18 2.04
N GLY A 87 -17.11 2.37 2.65
CA GLY A 87 -17.74 2.72 3.93
C GLY A 87 -16.89 3.66 4.78
N LYS A 88 -17.20 3.81 6.08
CA LYS A 88 -16.37 4.57 7.04
C LYS A 88 -15.07 3.80 7.30
N PRO A 89 -13.90 4.30 6.87
CA PRO A 89 -12.65 3.59 7.04
C PRO A 89 -12.24 3.56 8.51
N ILE A 90 -11.77 2.41 8.97
CA ILE A 90 -11.05 2.27 10.23
C ILE A 90 -9.56 2.40 9.92
N LEU A 91 -8.89 3.32 10.60
CA LEU A 91 -7.44 3.45 10.50
C LEU A 91 -6.77 2.59 11.57
N LEU A 92 -5.86 1.72 11.12
CA LEU A 92 -4.94 0.98 11.96
C LEU A 92 -3.59 1.68 11.93
N GLN A 93 -2.98 1.87 13.08
CA GLN A 93 -1.63 2.42 13.19
C GLN A 93 -0.63 1.29 13.34
N ILE A 94 0.43 1.32 12.55
CA ILE A 94 1.46 0.28 12.45
C ILE A 94 2.74 0.82 13.05
N LYS A 95 3.33 0.10 14.00
CA LYS A 95 4.63 0.42 14.61
C LYS A 95 5.78 0.09 13.65
N ALA A 96 5.92 0.88 12.60
CA ALA A 96 6.77 0.55 11.47
C ALA A 96 8.27 0.57 11.83
N SER A 97 8.73 1.53 12.64
CA SER A 97 10.13 1.53 13.13
C SER A 97 10.44 0.32 14.01
N GLU A 98 9.54 -0.05 14.92
CA GLU A 98 9.72 -1.23 15.79
C GLU A 98 9.80 -2.51 14.95
N MET A 99 8.95 -2.64 13.93
CA MET A 99 9.03 -3.75 12.97
C MET A 99 10.35 -3.76 12.20
N TYR A 100 10.80 -2.61 11.72
CA TYR A 100 12.06 -2.50 10.97
C TYR A 100 13.26 -2.93 11.82
N GLU A 101 13.32 -2.50 13.08
CA GLU A 101 14.34 -2.94 14.05
C GLU A 101 14.31 -4.44 14.33
N LYS A 102 13.15 -5.08 14.18
CA LYS A 102 12.97 -6.54 14.28
C LYS A 102 13.28 -7.29 12.98
N GLY A 103 13.73 -6.61 11.93
CA GLY A 103 14.18 -7.20 10.67
C GLY A 103 13.08 -7.34 9.60
N TYR A 104 11.91 -6.74 9.79
CA TYR A 104 10.89 -6.71 8.75
C TYR A 104 11.24 -5.64 7.70
N PRO A 105 11.38 -5.99 6.41
CA PRO A 105 11.76 -5.01 5.40
C PRO A 105 10.57 -4.10 5.05
N PHE A 106 10.89 -2.83 4.86
CA PHE A 106 9.98 -1.83 4.33
C PHE A 106 10.55 -1.26 3.04
N PHE A 107 9.68 -0.90 2.13
CA PHE A 107 10.06 -0.35 0.84
C PHE A 107 9.21 0.87 0.55
N LEU A 108 9.81 1.91 -0.03
CA LEU A 108 9.09 3.08 -0.50
C LEU A 108 8.95 3.01 -2.02
N SER A 109 7.70 2.96 -2.50
CA SER A 109 7.43 3.05 -3.93
C SER A 109 7.74 4.46 -4.45
N ALA A 110 7.97 4.58 -5.76
CA ALA A 110 8.20 5.86 -6.43
C ALA A 110 7.05 6.89 -6.26
N ASN A 111 5.86 6.44 -5.85
CA ASN A 111 4.69 7.29 -5.60
C ASN A 111 4.47 7.60 -4.11
N GLY A 112 5.45 7.34 -3.24
CA GLY A 112 5.37 7.63 -1.80
C GLY A 112 4.51 6.66 -0.98
N VAL A 113 4.10 5.52 -1.55
CA VAL A 113 3.39 4.46 -0.80
C VAL A 113 4.40 3.52 -0.19
N TRP A 114 4.24 3.25 1.11
CA TRP A 114 5.05 2.30 1.87
C TRP A 114 4.55 0.88 1.67
N LEU A 115 5.49 -0.06 1.55
CA LEU A 115 5.24 -1.45 1.25
C LEU A 115 5.98 -2.34 2.24
N THR A 116 5.34 -3.40 2.72
CA THR A 116 5.99 -4.48 3.47
C THR A 116 5.33 -5.82 3.12
N HIS A 117 5.95 -6.94 3.45
CA HIS A 117 5.39 -8.26 3.11
C HIS A 117 4.15 -8.61 3.94
N GLU A 118 4.21 -8.33 5.24
CA GLU A 118 3.15 -8.60 6.21
C GLU A 118 3.31 -7.69 7.43
N VAL A 119 2.25 -7.55 8.23
CA VAL A 119 2.29 -6.86 9.52
C VAL A 119 1.73 -7.79 10.59
N PRO A 120 2.58 -8.34 11.47
CA PRO A 120 2.10 -9.16 12.59
C PRO A 120 1.18 -8.37 13.53
N PRO A 121 0.15 -9.00 14.16
CA PRO A 121 -0.79 -8.33 15.05
C PRO A 121 -0.13 -7.51 16.17
N ALA A 122 1.01 -7.96 16.69
CA ALA A 122 1.74 -7.32 17.78
C ALA A 122 2.19 -5.88 17.47
N PHE A 123 2.29 -5.52 16.19
CA PHE A 123 2.70 -4.19 15.73
C PHE A 123 1.52 -3.33 15.25
N ILE A 124 0.29 -3.81 15.42
CA ILE A 124 -0.93 -3.12 15.02
C ILE A 124 -1.59 -2.51 16.25
N ILE A 125 -1.80 -1.20 16.22
CA ILE A 125 -2.61 -0.46 17.19
C ILE A 125 -4.01 -0.36 16.61
N PHE A 126 -4.95 -1.04 17.27
CA PHE A 126 -6.37 -1.01 16.92
C PHE A 126 -7.04 0.19 17.59
N PRO A 127 -7.96 0.89 16.90
CA PRO A 127 -8.72 1.97 17.51
C PRO A 127 -9.66 1.42 18.58
N SER A 128 -9.78 2.16 19.68
CA SER A 128 -10.64 1.89 20.84
C SER A 128 -12.12 2.04 20.54
#